data_AF-A0A4X2LBF5-F1
#
_entry.id   AF-A0A4X2LBF5-F1
#
_cell.length_a   1.000
_cell.length_b   1.000
_cell.length_c   1.000
_cell.angle_alpha   90.00
_cell.angle_beta   90.00
_cell.angle_gamma   90.00
#
_symmetry.space_group_name_H-M   'P 1'
#
loop_
_entity.id
_entity.type
_entity.pdbx_description
1 polymer ?
#
loop_
_entity_poly.entity_id
_entity_poly.type
_entity_poly.pdbx_seq_one_letter_code
_entity_poly.pdbx_strand_id
1 'polypeptide(L)'
;MLLAASKVLDRFKPVIGVNTDPERSEGHLCLPVRYTHSFPEALQKLYRGEFRWLWRQRIRLYLEGTGINPIPVDLHEQQLSLDQHSKALNSTRIHDQRSEVSGPQLLPVRALNEVFIGESLSSRMSHSWAVAVDSVRRGITTLKGLASYYEISVDDGPWEKQKSSGLNLCTGTGSKAWSYNINRVATQAVEDVLKIAKQQANLDLPLNKELVEKVTNEYNESLLYSPEEPKMLFSIREPIANRIFSSSRQRCFSSKVCVRSRCWDACMVIDGGTSFEFNDGAIASIMINRDDALRTVLLEQ
;
A
#
# COMPACT_ATOMS: atom_id res chain seq x y z
N MET A 1 0.09 -17.15 1.78
CA MET A 1 -0.42 -16.84 0.43
C MET A 1 0.36 -15.72 -0.27
N LEU A 2 0.52 -14.54 0.35
CA LEU A 2 1.27 -13.41 -0.25
C LEU A 2 2.71 -13.78 -0.64
N LEU A 3 3.44 -14.47 0.25
CA LEU A 3 4.78 -14.99 -0.05
C LEU A 3 4.80 -15.94 -1.26
N ALA A 4 3.80 -16.82 -1.40
CA ALA A 4 3.72 -17.70 -2.57
C ALA A 4 3.43 -16.89 -3.85
N ALA A 5 2.51 -15.92 -3.77
CA ALA A 5 2.16 -15.03 -4.88
C ALA A 5 3.35 -14.18 -5.36
N SER A 6 4.24 -13.75 -4.47
CA SER A 6 5.43 -12.96 -4.82
C SER A 6 6.48 -13.76 -5.60
N LYS A 7 6.50 -15.09 -5.44
CA LYS A 7 7.43 -15.99 -6.15
C LYS A 7 6.88 -16.54 -7.48
N VAL A 8 5.59 -16.33 -7.77
CA VAL A 8 4.95 -16.82 -9.00
C VAL A 8 4.89 -15.71 -10.03
N LEU A 9 5.82 -15.71 -10.99
CA LEU A 9 5.86 -14.72 -12.06
C LEU A 9 5.11 -15.17 -13.32
N ASP A 10 5.04 -16.48 -13.56
CA ASP A 10 4.26 -17.05 -14.65
C ASP A 10 2.75 -16.99 -14.34
N ARG A 11 2.01 -16.23 -15.14
CA ARG A 11 0.55 -16.08 -15.03
C ARG A 11 -0.22 -17.40 -15.21
N PHE A 12 0.38 -18.39 -15.85
CA PHE A 12 -0.23 -19.70 -16.04
C PHE A 12 0.08 -20.68 -14.89
N LYS A 13 0.93 -20.34 -13.93
CA LYS A 13 1.12 -21.16 -12.73
C LYS A 13 0.06 -20.78 -11.69
N PRO A 14 -0.95 -21.65 -11.41
CA PRO A 14 -1.99 -21.32 -10.46
C PRO A 14 -1.47 -21.35 -9.03
N VAL A 15 -2.08 -20.54 -8.14
CA VAL A 15 -1.83 -20.58 -6.70
C VAL A 15 -3.14 -20.85 -5.97
N ILE A 16 -3.11 -21.83 -5.06
CA ILE A 16 -4.23 -22.22 -4.21
C ILE A 16 -3.81 -21.99 -2.76
N GLY A 17 -4.55 -21.16 -2.04
CA GLY A 17 -4.34 -20.93 -0.62
C GLY A 17 -5.28 -21.83 0.20
N VAL A 18 -4.75 -22.55 1.18
CA VAL A 18 -5.56 -23.25 2.20
C VAL A 18 -5.32 -22.53 3.52
N ASN A 19 -6.40 -22.14 4.19
CA ASN A 19 -6.29 -21.54 5.51
C ASN A 19 -6.07 -22.64 6.55
N THR A 20 -4.93 -22.65 7.23
CA THR A 20 -4.59 -23.67 8.24
C THR A 20 -5.05 -23.30 9.65
N ASP A 21 -5.48 -22.06 9.88
CA ASP A 21 -5.93 -21.56 11.18
C ASP A 21 -7.19 -20.68 11.00
N PRO A 22 -8.35 -21.31 10.75
CA PRO A 22 -9.60 -20.62 10.46
C PRO A 22 -10.21 -19.94 11.69
N GLU A 23 -9.84 -20.38 12.89
CA GLU A 23 -10.32 -19.82 14.16
C GLU A 23 -9.66 -18.46 14.44
N ARG A 24 -8.41 -18.26 14.00
CA ARG A 24 -7.65 -17.03 14.24
C ARG A 24 -7.54 -16.13 13.02
N SER A 25 -7.94 -16.61 11.84
CA SER A 25 -7.80 -15.84 10.60
C SER A 25 -8.92 -16.12 9.61
N GLU A 26 -9.47 -15.05 9.00
CA GLU A 26 -10.51 -15.19 7.98
C GLU A 26 -9.98 -15.81 6.68
N GLY A 27 -8.71 -15.55 6.34
CA GLY A 27 -8.06 -16.15 5.17
C GLY A 27 -8.69 -15.74 3.83
N HIS A 28 -8.96 -14.44 3.60
CA HIS A 28 -9.61 -13.93 2.36
C HIS A 28 -8.98 -14.35 1.02
N LEU A 29 -7.73 -14.80 1.02
CA LEU A 29 -7.01 -15.28 -0.17
C LEU A 29 -7.04 -16.80 -0.34
N CYS A 30 -7.58 -17.52 0.65
CA CYS A 30 -7.64 -18.96 0.70
C CYS A 30 -9.00 -19.47 0.21
N LEU A 31 -9.10 -20.79 0.04
CA LEU A 31 -10.37 -21.47 -0.18
C LEU A 31 -11.36 -21.16 0.95
N PRO A 32 -12.69 -21.20 0.68
CA PRO A 32 -13.70 -21.01 1.71
C PRO A 32 -13.45 -21.86 2.95
N VAL A 33 -13.69 -21.29 4.14
CA VAL A 33 -13.33 -21.88 5.44
C VAL A 33 -13.85 -23.32 5.64
N ARG A 34 -15.01 -23.66 5.06
CA ARG A 34 -15.56 -25.03 5.06
C ARG A 34 -14.57 -26.06 4.51
N TYR A 35 -13.74 -25.68 3.53
CA TYR A 35 -12.75 -26.55 2.90
C TYR A 35 -11.46 -26.70 3.70
N THR A 36 -11.25 -25.89 4.75
CA THR A 36 -10.22 -26.17 5.75
C THR A 36 -10.58 -27.43 6.55
N HIS A 37 -11.83 -27.55 6.97
CA HIS A 37 -12.31 -28.71 7.74
C HIS A 37 -12.65 -29.91 6.84
N SER A 38 -13.00 -29.67 5.58
CA SER A 38 -13.35 -30.70 4.59
C SER A 38 -12.44 -30.62 3.34
N PHE A 39 -11.13 -30.66 3.55
CA PHE A 39 -10.18 -30.58 2.44
C PHE A 39 -10.31 -31.70 1.39
N PRO A 40 -10.65 -32.96 1.73
CA PRO A 40 -10.91 -34.00 0.73
C PRO A 40 -12.02 -33.62 -0.27
N GLU A 41 -13.07 -32.93 0.18
CA GLU A 41 -14.11 -32.42 -0.72
C GLU A 41 -13.56 -31.37 -1.68
N ALA A 42 -12.75 -30.43 -1.17
CA ALA A 42 -12.09 -29.43 -1.99
C ALA A 42 -11.22 -30.07 -3.07
N LEU A 43 -10.44 -31.09 -2.72
CA LEU A 43 -9.62 -31.85 -3.67
C LEU A 43 -10.48 -32.54 -4.74
N GLN A 44 -11.59 -33.18 -4.36
CA GLN A 44 -12.48 -33.82 -5.34
C GLN A 44 -13.04 -32.80 -6.33
N LYS A 45 -13.47 -31.63 -5.85
CA LYS A 45 -13.94 -30.53 -6.71
C LYS A 45 -12.84 -30.05 -7.67
N LEU A 46 -11.62 -29.88 -7.17
CA LEU A 46 -10.46 -29.52 -7.98
C LEU A 46 -10.16 -30.57 -9.06
N TYR A 47 -10.17 -31.86 -8.71
CA TYR A 47 -9.96 -32.96 -9.67
C TYR A 47 -11.04 -33.04 -10.75
N ARG A 48 -12.30 -32.77 -10.39
CA ARG A 48 -13.43 -32.79 -11.32
C ARG A 48 -13.57 -31.52 -12.16
N GLY A 49 -12.77 -30.48 -11.87
CA GLY A 49 -12.92 -29.18 -12.54
C GLY A 49 -14.13 -28.37 -12.06
N GLU A 50 -14.70 -28.70 -10.89
CA GLU A 50 -15.84 -28.00 -10.28
C GLU A 50 -15.39 -26.71 -9.59
N PHE A 51 -14.80 -25.79 -10.35
CA PHE A 51 -14.32 -24.51 -9.85
C PHE A 51 -14.27 -23.47 -10.96
N ARG A 52 -14.11 -22.19 -10.58
CA ARG A 52 -13.81 -21.12 -11.54
C ARG A 52 -12.42 -20.55 -11.33
N TRP A 53 -11.80 -20.12 -12.43
CA TRP A 53 -10.58 -19.33 -12.36
C TRP A 53 -10.91 -17.91 -11.90
N LEU A 54 -10.01 -17.35 -11.08
CA LEU A 54 -10.05 -15.97 -10.65
C LEU A 54 -8.69 -15.32 -10.98
N TRP A 55 -8.72 -14.27 -11.79
CA TRP A 55 -7.52 -13.56 -12.27
C TRP A 55 -7.24 -12.31 -11.44
N ARG A 56 -6.54 -12.48 -10.33
CA ARG A 56 -6.24 -11.40 -9.40
C ARG A 56 -5.20 -10.47 -10.02
N GLN A 57 -5.55 -9.21 -10.21
CA GLN A 57 -4.61 -8.21 -10.70
C GLN A 57 -3.48 -8.00 -9.68
N ARG A 58 -2.30 -7.69 -10.18
CA ARG A 58 -1.12 -7.34 -9.37
C ARG A 58 -0.52 -6.03 -9.84
N ILE A 59 0.12 -5.33 -8.91
CA ILE A 59 0.82 -4.08 -9.18
C ILE A 59 2.23 -4.38 -9.66
N ARG A 60 2.57 -3.83 -10.83
CA ARG A 60 3.93 -3.80 -11.39
C ARG A 60 4.61 -2.50 -11.00
N LEU A 61 5.89 -2.59 -10.66
CA LEU A 61 6.69 -1.44 -10.26
C LEU A 61 7.98 -1.36 -11.07
N TYR A 62 8.30 -0.14 -11.52
CA TYR A 62 9.61 0.22 -12.03
C TYR A 62 10.23 1.27 -11.10
N LEU A 63 11.54 1.16 -10.88
CA LEU A 63 12.31 2.09 -10.06
C LEU A 63 13.39 2.76 -10.92
N GLU A 64 13.52 4.08 -10.83
CA GLU A 64 14.54 4.86 -11.51
C GLU A 64 14.97 6.09 -10.68
N GLY A 65 15.96 6.83 -11.17
CA GLY A 65 16.45 8.05 -10.54
C GLY A 65 17.78 7.86 -9.82
N THR A 66 18.17 8.86 -9.04
CA THR A 66 19.49 8.93 -8.41
C THR A 66 19.58 8.02 -7.19
N GLY A 67 20.64 7.22 -7.10
CA GLY A 67 20.95 6.45 -5.88
C GLY A 67 19.95 5.35 -5.55
N ILE A 68 19.18 4.85 -6.54
CA ILE A 68 18.25 3.76 -6.32
C ILE A 68 18.97 2.47 -5.91
N ASN A 69 18.39 1.75 -4.97
CA ASN A 69 18.85 0.43 -4.56
C ASN A 69 17.73 -0.59 -4.88
N PRO A 70 17.85 -1.35 -5.99
CA PRO A 70 16.83 -2.33 -6.37
C PRO A 70 16.92 -3.62 -5.54
N ILE A 71 17.82 -3.69 -4.54
CA ILE A 71 17.96 -4.86 -3.68
C ILE A 71 16.81 -4.85 -2.67
N PRO A 72 15.93 -5.87 -2.69
CA PRO A 72 14.85 -5.98 -1.72
C PRO A 72 15.40 -6.29 -0.33
N VAL A 73 14.76 -5.73 0.68
CA VAL A 73 14.91 -6.12 2.08
C VAL A 73 13.69 -6.95 2.48
N ASP A 74 13.91 -8.16 2.98
CA ASP A 74 12.83 -8.99 3.55
C ASP A 74 12.53 -8.52 4.97
N LEU A 75 11.32 -8.01 5.18
CA LEU A 75 10.90 -7.47 6.48
C LEU A 75 10.64 -8.57 7.50
N HIS A 76 10.31 -9.80 7.07
CA HIS A 76 10.07 -10.92 7.98
C HIS A 76 11.38 -11.41 8.64
N GLU A 77 12.52 -11.29 7.94
CA GLU A 77 13.83 -11.58 8.51
C GLU A 77 14.26 -10.50 9.53
N GLN A 78 13.87 -9.24 9.31
CA GLN A 78 14.21 -8.11 10.18
C GLN A 78 13.32 -7.99 11.43
N GLN A 79 12.09 -8.53 11.41
CA GLN A 79 11.18 -8.48 12.55
C GLN A 79 11.72 -9.22 13.80
N LEU A 80 12.74 -10.07 13.62
CA LEU A 80 13.42 -10.81 14.69
C LEU A 80 14.60 -10.06 15.33
N SER A 81 14.95 -8.85 14.87
CA SER A 81 16.11 -8.10 15.38
C SER A 81 15.81 -6.60 15.51
N LEU A 82 15.04 -6.22 16.54
CA LEU A 82 14.85 -4.82 16.95
C LEU A 82 16.18 -4.04 17.12
N ASP A 83 17.28 -4.72 17.41
CA ASP A 83 18.63 -4.13 17.48
C ASP A 83 19.26 -3.78 16.12
N GLN A 84 18.87 -4.43 15.02
CA GLN A 84 19.47 -4.22 13.70
C GLN A 84 18.89 -3.02 12.95
N HIS A 85 17.70 -2.52 13.34
CA HIS A 85 17.16 -1.27 12.80
C HIS A 85 18.11 -0.08 13.03
N SER A 86 18.95 -0.13 14.07
CA SER A 86 19.98 0.87 14.34
C SER A 86 21.31 0.63 13.60
N LYS A 87 21.62 -0.63 13.27
CA LYS A 87 22.91 -1.05 12.70
C LYS A 87 22.91 -1.05 11.17
N ALA A 88 21.79 -1.37 10.51
CA ALA A 88 21.64 -1.23 9.05
C ALA A 88 21.71 0.24 8.59
N LEU A 89 21.36 1.19 9.48
CA LEU A 89 21.46 2.64 9.23
C LEU A 89 22.88 3.20 9.44
N ASN A 90 23.75 2.45 10.14
CA ASN A 90 25.10 2.85 10.55
C ASN A 90 26.22 2.07 9.83
N SER A 91 25.91 1.17 8.90
CA SER A 91 26.95 0.57 8.07
C SER A 91 27.51 1.66 7.16
N THR A 92 28.70 2.12 7.53
CA THR A 92 29.58 3.03 6.82
C THR A 92 29.44 2.85 5.31
N ARG A 93 29.03 3.94 4.64
CA ARG A 93 28.92 4.06 3.18
C ARG A 93 30.24 3.63 2.53
N ILE A 94 30.29 2.39 2.05
CA ILE A 94 31.21 2.03 0.97
C ILE A 94 30.48 2.49 -0.29
N HIS A 95 30.93 3.64 -0.80
CA HIS A 95 30.51 4.16 -2.08
C HIS A 95 31.12 3.25 -3.16
N ASP A 96 30.57 2.05 -3.31
CA ASP A 96 30.86 1.25 -4.50
C ASP A 96 30.28 2.02 -5.68
N GLN A 97 31.17 2.34 -6.62
CA GLN A 97 30.84 2.90 -7.93
C GLN A 97 29.95 1.89 -8.67
N ARG A 98 28.66 1.84 -8.32
CA ARG A 98 27.67 1.10 -9.10
C ARG A 98 27.36 1.94 -10.31
N SER A 99 27.66 1.37 -11.47
CA SER A 99 27.35 1.92 -12.79
C SER A 99 25.94 2.50 -12.81
N GLU A 100 25.80 3.74 -13.28
CA GLU A 100 24.52 4.37 -13.56
C GLU A 100 23.77 3.50 -14.57
N VAL A 101 22.92 2.59 -14.09
CA VAL A 101 22.00 1.88 -14.95
C VAL A 101 20.96 2.91 -15.39
N SER A 102 21.16 3.44 -16.60
CA SER A 102 20.29 4.46 -17.16
C SER A 102 18.93 3.84 -17.51
N GLY A 103 17.89 4.22 -16.77
CA GLY A 103 16.48 3.96 -17.10
C GLY A 103 15.69 3.16 -16.06
N PRO A 104 14.38 2.98 -16.30
CA PRO A 104 13.47 2.26 -15.41
C PRO A 104 13.85 0.80 -15.20
N GLN A 105 14.12 0.42 -13.95
CA GLN A 105 14.38 -0.97 -13.57
C GLN A 105 13.10 -1.64 -13.08
N LEU A 106 12.69 -2.71 -13.75
CA LEU A 106 11.56 -3.54 -13.31
C LEU A 106 11.91 -4.29 -12.03
N LEU A 107 11.12 -4.07 -10.96
CA LEU A 107 11.33 -4.79 -9.71
C LEU A 107 10.97 -6.28 -9.86
N PRO A 108 11.64 -7.19 -9.13
CA PRO A 108 11.44 -8.64 -9.27
C PRO A 108 10.13 -9.15 -8.64
N VAL A 109 9.36 -8.28 -7.98
CA VAL A 109 8.12 -8.61 -7.27
C VAL A 109 6.92 -7.91 -7.88
N ARG A 110 5.73 -8.46 -7.61
CA ARG A 110 4.43 -7.89 -7.99
C ARG A 110 3.54 -7.87 -6.75
N ALA A 111 2.98 -6.72 -6.40
CA ALA A 111 2.11 -6.61 -5.23
C ALA A 111 0.75 -7.25 -5.54
N LEU A 112 0.32 -8.23 -4.75
CA LEU A 112 -1.02 -8.80 -4.83
C LEU A 112 -2.03 -7.93 -4.09
N ASN A 113 -1.67 -7.40 -2.93
CA ASN A 113 -2.54 -6.55 -2.13
C ASN A 113 -2.23 -5.07 -2.36
N GLU A 114 -1.09 -4.61 -1.88
CA GLU A 114 -0.79 -3.18 -1.85
C GLU A 114 0.71 -2.84 -1.89
N VAL A 115 0.97 -1.61 -2.32
CA VAL A 115 2.25 -0.90 -2.20
C VAL A 115 2.02 0.27 -1.25
N PHE A 116 2.91 0.43 -0.27
CA PHE A 116 2.94 1.58 0.61
C PHE A 116 4.25 2.34 0.44
N ILE A 117 4.17 3.66 0.35
CA ILE A 117 5.33 4.55 0.29
C ILE A 117 5.24 5.57 1.42
N GLY A 118 6.30 5.69 2.20
CA GLY A 118 6.38 6.72 3.23
C GLY A 118 7.75 6.78 3.91
N GLU A 119 7.94 7.82 4.71
CA GLU A 119 9.07 7.94 5.63
C GLU A 119 9.12 6.71 6.56
N SER A 120 10.29 6.08 6.64
CA SER A 120 10.56 4.87 7.42
C SER A 120 10.33 5.08 8.92
N LEU A 121 10.52 6.32 9.39
CA LEU A 121 10.59 6.68 10.80
C LEU A 121 9.77 7.94 11.11
N SER A 122 8.52 7.96 10.67
CA SER A 122 7.59 9.09 10.75
C SER A 122 7.40 9.69 12.16
N SER A 123 7.69 8.93 13.23
CA SER A 123 7.60 9.39 14.64
C SER A 123 8.91 9.89 15.24
N ARG A 124 10.06 9.73 14.56
CA ARG A 124 11.34 10.19 15.12
C ARG A 124 11.44 11.71 15.01
N MET A 125 11.24 12.40 16.14
CA MET A 125 11.91 13.68 16.33
C MET A 125 13.41 13.39 16.41
N SER A 126 14.19 13.88 15.43
CA SER A 126 15.64 13.70 15.44
C SER A 126 16.25 14.33 16.70
N HIS A 127 16.49 13.52 17.73
CA HIS A 127 17.29 13.91 18.90
C HIS A 127 18.79 13.99 18.56
N SER A 128 19.20 13.51 17.38
CA SER A 128 20.60 13.46 16.92
C SER A 128 20.97 14.62 15.97
N TRP A 129 20.49 15.82 16.26
CA TRP A 129 21.11 17.05 15.73
C TRP A 129 21.58 17.99 16.84
N ALA A 130 21.15 17.79 18.09
CA ALA A 130 21.52 18.64 19.23
C ALA A 130 23.00 18.52 19.66
N VAL A 131 23.79 17.60 19.08
CA VAL A 131 25.20 17.38 19.46
C VAL A 131 26.19 17.69 18.31
N ALA A 132 25.71 18.10 17.13
CA ALA A 132 26.58 18.43 15.98
C ALA A 132 26.34 19.85 15.42
N VAL A 133 25.90 20.76 16.28
CA VAL A 133 25.80 22.20 16.02
C VAL A 133 26.17 22.96 17.26
N ASP A 134 27.39 22.74 17.70
CA ASP A 134 28.20 23.89 18.06
C ASP A 134 29.09 24.18 16.86
N SER A 135 28.88 25.34 16.23
CA SER A 135 29.88 26.15 15.49
C SER A 135 29.66 26.47 14.01
N VAL A 136 28.78 25.84 13.21
CA VAL A 136 28.66 26.25 11.79
C VAL A 136 27.22 26.13 11.24
N ARG A 137 26.74 27.24 10.67
CA ARG A 137 25.46 27.48 9.94
C ARG A 137 24.20 27.76 10.76
N ARG A 138 24.02 29.06 11.05
CA ARG A 138 22.72 29.74 10.92
C ARG A 138 22.15 29.45 9.52
N GLY A 139 21.13 28.60 9.42
CA GLY A 139 20.44 28.35 8.14
C GLY A 139 19.64 27.06 7.99
N ILE A 140 19.57 26.19 9.00
CA ILE A 140 18.78 24.95 8.88
C ILE A 140 17.37 25.21 9.42
N THR A 141 16.42 25.32 8.50
CA THR A 141 14.98 25.35 8.79
C THR A 141 14.56 24.13 9.59
N THR A 142 13.82 24.40 10.67
CA THR A 142 13.17 23.50 11.61
C THR A 142 12.70 22.18 10.98
N LEU A 143 13.17 21.05 11.50
CA LEU A 143 12.61 19.71 11.26
C LEU A 143 11.19 19.63 11.83
N LYS A 144 10.23 20.22 11.12
CA LYS A 144 8.79 19.96 11.31
C LYS A 144 8.58 18.49 10.95
N GLY A 145 7.95 17.72 11.84
CA GLY A 145 7.84 16.25 11.85
C GLY A 145 7.86 15.56 10.47
N LEU A 146 8.52 14.40 10.40
CA LEU A 146 8.86 13.64 9.19
C LEU A 146 7.61 13.07 8.50
N ALA A 147 6.75 13.95 7.98
CA ALA A 147 5.72 13.59 7.03
C ALA A 147 6.37 13.44 5.66
N SER A 148 6.00 12.36 4.98
CA SER A 148 6.46 12.00 3.64
C SER A 148 6.18 13.13 2.66
N TYR A 149 7.23 13.64 2.03
CA TYR A 149 7.15 14.62 0.95
C TYR A 149 7.49 13.93 -0.38
N TYR A 150 6.61 14.03 -1.35
CA TYR A 150 6.79 13.47 -2.68
C TYR A 150 6.03 14.30 -3.72
N GLU A 151 6.35 14.06 -4.99
CA GLU A 151 5.54 14.50 -6.13
C GLU A 151 4.80 13.28 -6.68
N ILE A 152 3.53 13.43 -7.03
CA ILE A 152 2.68 12.37 -7.56
C ILE A 152 2.08 12.78 -8.90
N SER A 153 2.04 11.85 -9.85
CA SER A 153 1.36 11.98 -11.14
C SER A 153 0.45 10.77 -11.34
N VAL A 154 -0.81 11.01 -11.68
CA VAL A 154 -1.85 9.98 -11.83
C VAL A 154 -2.28 9.92 -13.29
N ASP A 155 -2.24 8.73 -13.89
CA ASP A 155 -2.60 8.45 -15.29
C ASP A 155 -2.02 9.48 -16.28
N ASP A 156 -0.71 9.75 -16.15
CA ASP A 156 0.04 10.70 -16.98
C ASP A 156 -0.45 12.16 -16.91
N GLY A 157 -1.18 12.50 -15.85
CA GLY A 157 -1.57 13.86 -15.51
C GLY A 157 -0.41 14.73 -15.00
N PRO A 158 -0.72 15.95 -14.52
CA PRO A 158 0.30 16.84 -13.98
C PRO A 158 0.90 16.29 -12.69
N TRP A 159 2.16 16.64 -12.44
CA TRP A 159 2.83 16.35 -11.17
C TRP A 159 2.35 17.31 -10.08
N GLU A 160 1.83 16.76 -8.99
CA GLU A 160 1.38 17.51 -7.82
C GLU A 160 2.31 17.26 -6.63
N LYS A 161 2.66 18.32 -5.89
CA LYS A 161 3.43 18.21 -4.66
C LYS A 161 2.53 17.77 -3.51
N GLN A 162 2.91 16.70 -2.84
CA GLN A 162 2.15 16.11 -1.75
C GLN A 162 3.00 15.97 -0.49
N LYS A 163 2.44 16.37 0.66
CA LYS A 163 2.99 16.06 1.98
C LYS A 163 1.94 15.36 2.82
N SER A 164 2.28 14.22 3.40
CA SER A 164 1.29 13.31 4.02
C SER A 164 1.97 12.27 4.92
N SER A 165 1.21 11.49 5.66
CA SER A 165 1.75 10.34 6.41
C SER A 165 2.26 9.23 5.48
N GLY A 166 1.80 9.19 4.23
CA GLY A 166 2.24 8.22 3.22
C GLY A 166 1.23 8.05 2.09
N LEU A 167 1.58 7.20 1.13
CA LEU A 167 0.78 6.84 -0.02
C LEU A 167 0.53 5.33 -0.01
N ASN A 168 -0.73 4.91 -0.07
CA ASN A 168 -1.11 3.52 -0.26
C ASN A 168 -1.71 3.32 -1.65
N LEU A 169 -1.30 2.27 -2.36
CA LEU A 169 -1.90 1.84 -3.61
C LEU A 169 -2.30 0.38 -3.46
N CYS A 170 -3.58 0.04 -3.62
CA CYS A 170 -4.04 -1.35 -3.50
C CYS A 170 -4.72 -1.85 -4.77
N THR A 171 -4.78 -3.17 -4.93
CA THR A 171 -5.60 -3.88 -5.92
C THR A 171 -6.97 -4.22 -5.36
N GLY A 172 -7.88 -4.76 -6.18
CA GLY A 172 -9.16 -5.29 -5.67
C GLY A 172 -9.00 -6.49 -4.74
N THR A 173 -7.83 -7.16 -4.75
CA THR A 173 -7.51 -8.16 -3.72
C THR A 173 -7.13 -7.48 -2.40
N GLY A 174 -6.30 -6.43 -2.45
CA GLY A 174 -5.88 -5.65 -1.29
C GLY A 174 -6.99 -4.76 -0.69
N SER A 175 -8.08 -4.54 -1.43
CA SER A 175 -9.22 -3.74 -0.97
C SER A 175 -9.95 -4.34 0.22
N LYS A 176 -9.69 -5.62 0.57
CA LYS A 176 -10.19 -6.31 1.78
C LYS A 176 -9.14 -6.45 2.88
N ALA A 177 -7.94 -5.93 2.67
CA ALA A 177 -6.79 -6.08 3.57
C ALA A 177 -6.51 -4.78 4.35
N TRP A 178 -5.24 -4.40 4.48
CA TRP A 178 -4.86 -3.20 5.22
C TRP A 178 -5.43 -1.92 4.60
N SER A 179 -5.49 -1.83 3.27
CA SER A 179 -6.10 -0.69 2.57
C SER A 179 -7.55 -0.44 2.99
N TYR A 180 -8.35 -1.48 3.24
CA TYR A 180 -9.72 -1.31 3.73
C TYR A 180 -9.74 -0.57 5.08
N ASN A 181 -8.95 -1.08 6.02
CA ASN A 181 -8.95 -0.64 7.41
C ASN A 181 -8.48 0.79 7.58
N ILE A 182 -7.52 1.22 6.75
CA ILE A 182 -7.05 2.60 6.80
C ILE A 182 -8.07 3.55 6.15
N ASN A 183 -8.84 3.09 5.15
CA ASN A 183 -9.71 3.95 4.34
C ASN A 183 -11.19 3.97 4.78
N ARG A 184 -11.64 3.00 5.58
CA ARG A 184 -13.00 2.92 6.13
C ARG A 184 -13.30 4.09 7.07
N VAL A 185 -14.58 4.42 7.19
CA VAL A 185 -15.08 5.38 8.17
C VAL A 185 -15.74 4.66 9.34
N ALA A 186 -15.58 5.22 10.53
CA ALA A 186 -16.28 4.77 11.72
C ALA A 186 -17.70 5.37 11.74
N THR A 187 -18.65 4.61 12.28
CA THR A 187 -20.05 5.04 12.45
C THR A 187 -20.16 6.39 13.15
N GLN A 188 -19.33 6.62 14.18
CA GLN A 188 -19.28 7.90 14.90
C GLN A 188 -18.93 9.08 13.98
N ALA A 189 -17.93 8.92 13.11
CA ALA A 189 -17.52 9.98 12.20
C ALA A 189 -18.63 10.33 11.19
N VAL A 190 -19.37 9.33 10.71
CA VAL A 190 -20.52 9.54 9.82
C VAL A 190 -21.64 10.26 10.56
N GLU A 191 -21.94 9.86 11.79
CA GLU A 191 -22.95 10.51 12.63
C GLU A 191 -22.62 12.00 12.86
N ASP A 192 -21.37 12.31 13.18
CA ASP A 192 -20.92 13.67 13.44
C ASP A 192 -21.06 14.56 12.19
N VAL A 193 -20.65 14.05 11.02
CA VAL A 193 -20.80 14.76 9.74
C VAL A 193 -22.26 15.01 9.40
N LEU A 194 -23.12 14.00 9.56
CA LEU A 194 -24.55 14.11 9.25
C LEU A 194 -25.28 15.08 10.21
N LYS A 195 -24.88 15.12 11.49
CA LYS A 195 -25.38 16.12 12.45
C LYS A 195 -25.03 17.55 12.02
N ILE A 196 -23.79 17.79 11.59
CA ILE A 196 -23.35 19.09 11.09
C ILE A 196 -24.14 19.47 9.83
N ALA A 197 -24.31 18.55 8.89
CA ALA A 197 -25.06 18.79 7.66
C ALA A 197 -26.53 19.16 7.94
N LYS A 198 -27.18 18.45 8.87
CA LYS A 198 -28.54 18.76 9.32
C LYS A 198 -28.66 20.18 9.87
N GLN A 199 -27.70 20.60 10.70
CA GLN A 199 -27.67 21.95 11.29
C GLN A 199 -27.46 23.05 10.25
N GLN A 200 -26.54 22.84 9.30
CA GLN A 200 -26.17 23.86 8.32
C GLN A 200 -27.20 24.03 7.19
N ALA A 201 -27.80 22.93 6.74
CA ALA A 201 -28.72 22.95 5.60
C ALA A 201 -30.20 22.89 6.02
N ASN A 202 -30.51 22.97 7.32
CA ASN A 202 -31.85 22.85 7.88
C ASN A 202 -32.63 21.65 7.28
N LEU A 203 -31.94 20.53 7.12
CA LEU A 203 -32.49 19.34 6.47
C LEU A 203 -33.45 18.63 7.42
N ASP A 204 -34.64 18.30 6.94
CA ASP A 204 -35.55 17.39 7.65
C ASP A 204 -35.12 15.93 7.43
N LEU A 205 -33.93 15.61 7.95
CA LEU A 205 -33.35 14.27 7.92
C LEU A 205 -33.58 13.59 9.28
N PRO A 206 -34.30 12.47 9.35
CA PRO A 206 -34.40 11.67 10.57
C PRO A 206 -33.07 10.95 10.81
N LEU A 207 -32.18 11.59 11.58
CA LEU A 207 -30.90 11.01 12.01
C LEU A 207 -31.16 9.90 13.04
N ASN A 208 -31.52 8.71 12.55
CA ASN A 208 -31.64 7.50 13.34
C ASN A 208 -30.39 6.61 13.16
N LYS A 209 -30.21 5.66 14.07
CA LYS A 209 -29.06 4.75 14.06
C LYS A 209 -28.97 3.93 12.77
N GLU A 210 -30.11 3.49 12.25
CA GLU A 210 -30.21 2.70 11.02
C GLU A 210 -29.66 3.45 9.80
N LEU A 211 -30.00 4.72 9.64
CA LEU A 211 -29.50 5.55 8.53
C LEU A 211 -27.98 5.72 8.63
N VAL A 212 -27.45 6.02 9.83
CA VAL A 212 -26.01 6.18 10.04
C VAL A 212 -25.27 4.89 9.71
N GLU A 213 -25.78 3.75 10.20
CA GLU A 213 -25.21 2.42 9.89
C GLU A 213 -25.26 2.12 8.40
N LYS A 214 -26.39 2.38 7.74
CA LYS A 214 -26.54 2.18 6.30
C LYS A 214 -25.55 3.01 5.50
N VAL A 215 -25.44 4.31 5.77
CA VAL A 215 -24.49 5.21 5.09
C VAL A 215 -23.05 4.78 5.36
N THR A 216 -22.73 4.39 6.59
CA THR A 216 -21.40 3.89 6.98
C THR A 216 -21.04 2.63 6.19
N ASN A 217 -21.97 1.67 6.13
CA ASN A 217 -21.79 0.42 5.42
C ASN A 217 -21.66 0.64 3.92
N GLU A 218 -22.54 1.45 3.32
CA GLU A 218 -22.51 1.75 1.88
C GLU A 218 -21.20 2.46 1.47
N TYR A 219 -20.72 3.42 2.27
CA TYR A 219 -19.41 4.03 2.03
C TYR A 219 -18.28 3.00 2.15
N ASN A 220 -18.28 2.16 3.19
CA ASN A 220 -17.21 1.19 3.39
C ASN A 220 -17.22 0.09 2.30
N GLU A 221 -18.40 -0.36 1.87
CA GLU A 221 -18.58 -1.29 0.74
C GLU A 221 -18.09 -0.68 -0.57
N SER A 222 -18.22 0.63 -0.76
CA SER A 222 -17.69 1.32 -1.96
C SER A 222 -16.16 1.27 -2.08
N LEU A 223 -15.45 0.93 -1.00
CA LEU A 223 -14.00 0.72 -1.01
C LEU A 223 -13.62 -0.65 -1.58
N LEU A 224 -14.57 -1.59 -1.61
CA LEU A 224 -14.38 -2.93 -2.11
C LEU A 224 -14.64 -2.96 -3.62
N TYR A 225 -13.76 -3.62 -4.35
CA TYR A 225 -13.91 -3.80 -5.79
C TYR A 225 -13.32 -5.13 -6.23
N SER A 226 -13.67 -5.58 -7.44
CA SER A 226 -13.32 -6.93 -7.86
C SER A 226 -11.81 -7.08 -8.03
N PRO A 227 -11.22 -8.20 -7.57
CA PRO A 227 -9.81 -8.47 -7.77
C PRO A 227 -9.43 -8.65 -9.25
N GLU A 228 -10.40 -8.82 -10.15
CA GLU A 228 -10.18 -8.97 -11.59
C GLU A 228 -10.18 -7.61 -12.33
N GLU A 229 -10.56 -6.51 -11.66
CA GLU A 229 -10.58 -5.20 -12.28
C GLU A 229 -9.16 -4.65 -12.48
N PRO A 230 -8.79 -4.25 -13.71
CA PRO A 230 -7.43 -3.80 -14.07
C PRO A 230 -7.16 -2.35 -13.65
N LYS A 231 -7.46 -2.02 -12.39
CA LYS A 231 -7.27 -0.72 -11.78
C LYS A 231 -6.75 -0.90 -10.36
N MET A 232 -6.10 0.14 -9.86
CA MET A 232 -5.70 0.25 -8.46
C MET A 232 -6.36 1.47 -7.83
N LEU A 233 -6.57 1.39 -6.53
CA LEU A 233 -7.03 2.51 -5.72
C LEU A 233 -5.82 3.10 -5.02
N PHE A 234 -5.46 4.35 -5.34
CA PHE A 234 -4.47 5.07 -4.52
C PHE A 234 -5.19 5.87 -3.43
N SER A 235 -4.57 5.99 -2.26
CA SER A 235 -5.03 6.80 -1.14
C SER A 235 -3.86 7.51 -0.46
N ILE A 236 -3.96 8.83 -0.35
CA ILE A 236 -3.03 9.70 0.36
C ILE A 236 -3.46 9.76 1.82
N ARG A 237 -2.54 9.46 2.75
CA ARG A 237 -2.83 9.37 4.19
C ARG A 237 -2.61 10.69 4.88
N GLU A 238 -3.67 11.27 5.47
CA GLU A 238 -3.58 12.48 6.29
C GLU A 238 -2.84 13.62 5.56
N PRO A 239 -3.35 14.07 4.40
CA PRO A 239 -2.68 15.09 3.59
C PRO A 239 -2.55 16.40 4.37
N ILE A 240 -1.35 16.99 4.32
CA ILE A 240 -1.10 18.33 4.85
C ILE A 240 -1.48 19.34 3.78
N ALA A 241 -2.53 20.13 4.02
CA ALA A 241 -2.98 21.17 3.11
C ALA A 241 -2.50 22.56 3.58
N ASN A 242 -1.82 23.30 2.69
CA ASN A 242 -1.43 24.70 2.90
C ASN A 242 -1.18 25.38 1.54
N ARG A 243 -0.58 26.59 1.52
CA ARG A 243 -0.29 27.32 0.27
C ARG A 243 0.61 26.56 -0.72
N ILE A 244 1.45 25.65 -0.24
CA ILE A 244 2.43 24.90 -1.04
C ILE A 244 1.91 23.52 -1.41
N PHE A 245 1.21 22.87 -0.48
CA PHE A 245 0.67 21.52 -0.64
C PHE A 245 -0.85 21.60 -0.73
N SER A 246 -1.39 21.28 -1.89
CA SER A 246 -2.83 21.15 -2.11
C SER A 246 -3.09 19.79 -2.73
N SER A 247 -3.86 18.95 -2.06
CA SER A 247 -4.29 17.67 -2.62
C SER A 247 -5.60 17.91 -3.36
N SER A 248 -5.59 17.77 -4.69
CA SER A 248 -6.80 17.86 -5.50
C SER A 248 -7.75 16.68 -5.21
N ARG A 249 -7.18 15.51 -4.90
CA ARG A 249 -7.89 14.27 -4.56
C ARG A 249 -7.11 13.45 -3.54
N GLN A 250 -7.76 13.07 -2.46
CA GLN A 250 -7.15 12.18 -1.44
C GLN A 250 -7.14 10.72 -1.87
N ARG A 251 -8.06 10.32 -2.76
CA ARG A 251 -8.23 8.94 -3.21
C ARG A 251 -8.83 8.91 -4.60
N CYS A 252 -8.33 8.04 -5.47
CA CYS A 252 -8.93 7.79 -6.77
C CYS A 252 -8.54 6.42 -7.32
N PHE A 253 -9.36 5.89 -8.22
CA PHE A 253 -8.98 4.76 -9.06
C PHE A 253 -8.09 5.22 -10.19
N SER A 254 -7.08 4.43 -10.52
CA SER A 254 -6.10 4.72 -11.55
C SER A 254 -5.52 3.44 -12.13
N SER A 255 -4.97 3.51 -13.35
CA SER A 255 -4.20 2.42 -13.96
C SER A 255 -2.69 2.59 -13.78
N LYS A 256 -2.23 3.83 -13.58
CA LYS A 256 -0.82 4.20 -13.47
C LYS A 256 -0.64 5.37 -12.50
N VAL A 257 0.28 5.22 -11.56
CA VAL A 257 0.72 6.28 -10.66
C VAL A 257 2.24 6.34 -10.69
N CYS A 258 2.78 7.53 -10.93
CA CYS A 258 4.20 7.81 -10.82
C CYS A 258 4.45 8.65 -9.56
N VAL A 259 5.46 8.27 -8.79
CA VAL A 259 5.81 8.93 -7.52
C VAL A 259 7.28 9.30 -7.58
N ARG A 260 7.62 10.54 -7.28
CA ARG A 260 9.00 10.99 -7.07
C ARG A 260 9.20 11.33 -5.61
N SER A 261 10.12 10.62 -4.95
CA SER A 261 10.43 10.88 -3.55
C SER A 261 11.16 12.20 -3.37
N ARG A 262 10.82 12.89 -2.28
CA ARG A 262 11.56 14.04 -1.72
C ARG A 262 11.93 13.78 -0.25
N CYS A 263 11.85 12.52 0.17
CA CYS A 263 12.12 12.07 1.53
C CYS A 263 13.61 11.73 1.70
N TRP A 264 14.15 11.87 2.91
CA TRP A 264 15.54 11.49 3.17
C TRP A 264 15.70 10.03 3.55
N ASP A 265 14.71 9.48 4.26
CA ASP A 265 14.68 8.10 4.74
C ASP A 265 13.27 7.53 4.52
N ALA A 266 12.93 7.29 3.26
CA ALA A 266 11.67 6.66 2.90
C ALA A 266 11.87 5.26 2.35
N CYS A 267 10.86 4.43 2.56
CA CYS A 267 10.79 3.11 2.00
C CYS A 267 9.50 2.90 1.20
N MET A 268 9.59 1.95 0.28
CA MET A 268 8.47 1.43 -0.48
C MET A 268 8.28 -0.04 -0.09
N VAL A 269 7.16 -0.34 0.58
CA VAL A 269 6.81 -1.67 1.09
C VAL A 269 5.77 -2.32 0.19
N ILE A 270 5.98 -3.58 -0.15
CA ILE A 270 5.16 -4.38 -1.06
C ILE A 270 4.59 -5.57 -0.29
N ASP A 271 3.25 -5.66 -0.26
CA ASP A 271 2.48 -6.70 0.44
C ASP A 271 2.88 -6.92 1.92
N GLY A 272 3.50 -5.92 2.54
CA GLY A 272 3.99 -5.97 3.92
C GLY A 272 5.23 -6.85 4.15
N GLY A 273 5.74 -7.55 3.13
CA GLY A 273 6.85 -8.50 3.28
C GLY A 273 8.17 -8.05 2.67
N THR A 274 8.14 -7.21 1.63
CA THR A 274 9.36 -6.77 0.93
C THR A 274 9.44 -5.25 0.92
N SER A 275 10.61 -4.70 1.25
CA SER A 275 10.87 -3.26 1.27
C SER A 275 11.99 -2.88 0.30
N PHE A 276 11.89 -1.67 -0.26
CA PHE A 276 12.91 -1.04 -1.09
C PHE A 276 13.18 0.37 -0.56
N GLU A 277 14.43 0.81 -0.62
CA GLU A 277 14.78 2.21 -0.35
C GLU A 277 14.13 3.13 -1.40
N PHE A 278 13.57 4.25 -0.94
CA PHE A 278 12.83 5.19 -1.78
C PHE A 278 13.12 6.65 -1.40
N ASN A 279 14.40 7.01 -1.35
CA ASN A 279 14.90 8.32 -0.92
C ASN A 279 14.84 9.37 -2.03
N ASP A 280 15.18 10.62 -1.70
CA ASP A 280 15.08 11.80 -2.57
C ASP A 280 15.69 11.54 -3.95
N GLY A 281 14.93 11.91 -4.98
CA GLY A 281 15.30 11.70 -6.38
C GLY A 281 14.92 10.33 -6.94
N ALA A 282 14.57 9.34 -6.12
CA ALA A 282 14.00 8.08 -6.59
C ALA A 282 12.60 8.30 -7.19
N ILE A 283 12.31 7.58 -8.28
CA ILE A 283 11.03 7.62 -8.99
C ILE A 283 10.50 6.19 -9.10
N ALA A 284 9.26 5.98 -8.67
CA ALA A 284 8.54 4.73 -8.85
C ALA A 284 7.44 4.94 -9.90
N SER A 285 7.43 4.11 -10.94
CA SER A 285 6.30 3.98 -11.86
C SER A 285 5.51 2.72 -11.52
N ILE A 286 4.29 2.92 -11.03
CA ILE A 286 3.43 1.92 -10.42
C ILE A 286 2.22 1.73 -11.33
N MET A 287 1.97 0.53 -11.81
CA MET A 287 0.92 0.30 -12.81
C MET A 287 0.31 -1.10 -12.73
N ILE A 288 -0.90 -1.24 -13.27
CA ILE A 288 -1.51 -2.54 -13.48
C ILE A 288 -1.15 -3.07 -14.88
N ASN A 289 -0.70 -4.31 -14.95
CA ASN A 289 -0.55 -5.04 -16.21
C ASN A 289 -1.26 -6.39 -16.11
N ARG A 290 -2.15 -6.68 -17.07
CA ARG A 290 -2.94 -7.92 -17.12
C ARG A 290 -2.06 -9.17 -17.27
N ASP A 291 -0.86 -9.05 -17.83
CA ASP A 291 0.10 -10.15 -17.94
C ASP A 291 0.71 -10.54 -16.59
N ASP A 292 0.65 -9.65 -15.60
CA ASP A 292 1.03 -9.99 -14.24
C ASP A 292 -0.13 -10.60 -13.45
N ALA A 293 -1.33 -10.78 -13.99
CA ALA A 293 -2.45 -11.32 -13.19
C ALA A 293 -2.12 -12.70 -12.60
N LEU A 294 -2.40 -12.88 -11.30
CA LEU A 294 -2.21 -14.13 -10.59
C LEU A 294 -3.46 -15.00 -10.74
N ARG A 295 -3.29 -16.19 -11.31
CA ARG A 295 -4.37 -17.17 -11.45
C ARG A 295 -4.59 -17.91 -10.13
N THR A 296 -5.80 -17.80 -9.58
CA THR A 296 -6.22 -18.52 -8.37
C THR A 296 -7.51 -19.28 -8.63
N VAL A 297 -7.84 -20.21 -7.73
CA VAL A 297 -9.09 -20.98 -7.80
C VAL A 297 -10.14 -20.34 -6.91
N LEU A 298 -11.39 -20.29 -7.39
CA LEU A 298 -12.55 -20.08 -6.56
C LEU A 298 -13.46 -21.31 -6.58
N LEU A 299 -13.67 -21.89 -5.40
CA LEU A 299 -14.69 -22.89 -5.14
C LEU A 299 -15.96 -22.20 -4.65
N GLU A 300 -17.11 -22.64 -5.14
CA GLU A 300 -18.40 -22.18 -4.63
C GLU A 300 -18.60 -22.65 -3.18
N GLN A 301 -19.33 -21.81 -2.42
CA GLN A 301 -19.64 -22.04 -1.01
C GLN A 301 -20.71 -23.09 -0.81
#